data_AF-A0A813IN93-F1
#
_entry.id   AF-A0A813IN93-F1
#
_cell.length_a   1.000
_cell.length_b   1.000
_cell.length_c   1.000
_cell.angle_alpha   90.00
_cell.angle_beta   90.00
_cell.angle_gamma   90.00
#
_symmetry.space_group_name_H-M   'P 1'
#
loop_
_entity.id
_entity.type
_entity.pdbx_description
1 polymer ?
#
loop_
_entity_poly.entity_id
_entity_poly.type
_entity_poly.pdbx_seq_one_letter_code
_entity_poly.pdbx_strand_id
1 'polypeptide(L)'
;GTSITALKESLVKCEISQEAAKANVSAAKAQVAEIERHCSEKGDCSEELKVFLQAGTKELTEKLDLFISRVAKSSTALVKLRAATKIKDRAELLTLGADVRSALRKHSQKLGKKGEELFTGDLSEADFVAFIGTCEEKAESLTKENLARYFAENADAETQKLSKDTLLRLVMVYYKVTAQTAITSTLSIKEATTVRKIEIGEVWASDDVAERDDAAEVTR
;
A
#
# COMPACT_ATOMS: atom_id res chain seq x y z
N GLY A 1 -0.54 18.35 -2.56
CA GLY A 1 -1.32 17.23 -3.11
C GLY A 1 -2.20 16.66 -2.02
N THR A 2 -3.37 16.11 -2.35
CA THR A 2 -4.29 15.49 -1.36
C THR A 2 -3.59 14.36 -0.61
N SER A 3 -3.62 14.37 0.72
CA SER A 3 -3.05 13.29 1.55
C SER A 3 -3.75 11.96 1.23
N ILE A 4 -3.01 10.84 1.26
CA ILE A 4 -3.58 9.49 1.09
C ILE A 4 -4.68 9.19 2.10
N THR A 5 -4.57 9.74 3.32
CA THR A 5 -5.56 9.57 4.39
C THR A 5 -6.89 10.18 3.97
N ALA A 6 -6.87 11.40 3.41
CA ALA A 6 -8.06 12.05 2.89
C ALA A 6 -8.68 11.28 1.71
N LEU A 7 -7.86 10.65 0.85
CA LEU A 7 -8.36 9.78 -0.22
C LEU A 7 -9.04 8.51 0.32
N LYS A 8 -8.46 7.87 1.35
CA LYS A 8 -9.05 6.70 2.03
C LYS A 8 -10.38 7.07 2.70
N GLU A 9 -10.45 8.20 3.41
CA GLU A 9 -11.69 8.69 4.02
C GLU A 9 -12.77 8.99 2.98
N SER A 10 -12.41 9.66 1.88
CA SER A 10 -13.34 9.95 0.78
C SER A 10 -13.86 8.66 0.14
N LEU A 11 -12.99 7.66 -0.05
CA LEU A 11 -13.36 6.36 -0.58
C LEU A 11 -14.41 5.68 0.31
N VAL A 12 -14.18 5.64 1.62
CA VAL A 12 -15.13 5.05 2.59
C VAL A 12 -16.49 5.76 2.53
N LYS A 13 -16.51 7.09 2.49
CA LYS A 13 -17.76 7.87 2.36
C LYS A 13 -18.51 7.53 1.06
N CYS A 14 -17.80 7.39 -0.05
CA CYS A 14 -18.42 7.00 -1.32
C CYS A 14 -18.97 5.57 -1.30
N GLU A 15 -18.29 4.63 -0.64
CA GLU A 15 -18.75 3.25 -0.48
C GLU A 15 -20.05 3.20 0.35
N ILE A 16 -20.09 3.90 1.49
CA ILE A 16 -21.30 3.99 2.33
C ILE A 16 -22.47 4.56 1.52
N SER A 17 -22.26 5.65 0.78
CA SER A 17 -23.29 6.25 -0.07
C SER A 17 -23.75 5.31 -1.18
N GLN A 18 -22.84 4.54 -1.77
CA GLN A 18 -23.18 3.56 -2.80
C GLN A 18 -24.04 2.41 -2.26
N GLU A 19 -23.69 1.86 -1.10
CA GLU A 19 -24.46 0.79 -0.48
C GLU A 19 -25.85 1.25 -0.06
N ALA A 20 -25.98 2.47 0.49
CA ALA A 20 -27.27 3.09 0.76
C ALA A 20 -28.13 3.24 -0.51
N ALA A 21 -27.51 3.66 -1.62
CA ALA A 21 -28.20 3.77 -2.90
C ALA A 21 -28.69 2.41 -3.43
N LYS A 22 -27.87 1.36 -3.31
CA LYS A 22 -28.27 -0.02 -3.67
C LYS A 22 -29.45 -0.50 -2.84
N ALA A 23 -29.40 -0.29 -1.52
CA ALA A 23 -30.47 -0.68 -0.61
C ALA A 23 -31.80 0.03 -0.97
N ASN A 24 -31.74 1.33 -1.24
CA ASN A 24 -32.92 2.11 -1.64
C ASN A 24 -33.50 1.63 -2.98
N VAL A 25 -32.65 1.35 -3.98
CA VAL A 25 -33.08 0.80 -5.27
C VAL A 25 -33.74 -0.57 -5.09
N SER A 26 -33.18 -1.44 -4.25
CA SER A 26 -33.76 -2.76 -3.97
C SER A 26 -35.11 -2.64 -3.25
N ALA A 27 -35.23 -1.74 -2.27
CA ALA A 27 -36.49 -1.50 -1.55
C ALA A 27 -37.56 -0.95 -2.50
N ALA A 28 -37.22 -0.01 -3.37
CA ALA A 28 -38.12 0.52 -4.38
C ALA A 28 -38.59 -0.56 -5.37
N LYS A 29 -37.69 -1.46 -5.81
CA LYS A 29 -38.07 -2.62 -6.63
C LYS A 29 -39.11 -3.50 -5.95
N ALA A 30 -38.90 -3.80 -4.66
CA ALA A 30 -39.83 -4.62 -3.90
C ALA A 30 -41.21 -3.96 -3.78
N GLN A 31 -41.26 -2.64 -3.58
CA GLN A 31 -42.52 -1.89 -3.54
C GLN A 31 -43.26 -1.89 -4.88
N VAL A 32 -42.54 -1.71 -6.00
CA VAL A 32 -43.15 -1.79 -7.34
C VAL A 32 -43.72 -3.19 -7.60
N ALA A 33 -42.96 -4.24 -7.28
CA ALA A 33 -43.42 -5.62 -7.43
C ALA A 33 -44.66 -5.94 -6.57
N GLU A 34 -44.72 -5.39 -5.35
CA GLU A 34 -45.89 -5.59 -4.47
C GLU A 34 -47.15 -4.86 -5.00
N ILE A 35 -46.99 -3.68 -5.61
CA ILE A 35 -48.09 -2.98 -6.28
C ILE A 35 -48.61 -3.81 -7.47
N GLU A 36 -47.71 -4.34 -8.30
CA GLU A 36 -48.08 -5.20 -9.44
C GLU A 36 -48.81 -6.47 -8.99
N ARG A 37 -48.34 -7.09 -7.90
CA ARG A 37 -48.98 -8.26 -7.28
C ARG A 37 -50.37 -7.92 -6.74
N HIS A 38 -50.53 -6.81 -6.03
CA HIS A 38 -51.84 -6.39 -5.52
C HIS A 38 -52.83 -6.08 -6.64
N CYS A 39 -52.38 -5.51 -7.76
CA CYS A 39 -53.22 -5.23 -8.92
C CYS A 39 -53.73 -6.50 -9.61
N SER A 40 -52.92 -7.56 -9.61
CA SER A 40 -53.26 -8.83 -10.29
C SER A 40 -54.13 -9.75 -9.43
N GLU A 41 -53.92 -9.78 -8.11
CA GLU A 41 -54.60 -10.73 -7.22
C GLU A 41 -55.99 -10.28 -6.74
N LYS A 42 -56.23 -8.98 -6.54
CA LYS A 42 -57.41 -8.54 -5.76
C LYS A 42 -58.73 -8.42 -6.53
N GLY A 43 -58.76 -8.58 -7.86
CA GLY A 43 -59.99 -8.71 -8.67
C GLY A 43 -60.95 -7.50 -8.72
N ASP A 44 -60.99 -6.66 -7.68
CA ASP A 44 -61.95 -5.57 -7.45
C ASP A 44 -61.48 -4.20 -7.98
N CYS A 45 -60.34 -4.13 -8.66
CA CYS A 45 -59.91 -2.87 -9.29
C CYS A 45 -60.66 -2.66 -10.61
N SER A 46 -61.22 -1.46 -10.80
CA SER A 46 -61.76 -1.05 -12.10
C SER A 46 -60.66 -1.10 -13.17
N GLU A 47 -61.06 -1.36 -14.41
CA GLU A 47 -60.11 -1.51 -15.52
C GLU A 47 -59.30 -0.22 -15.77
N GLU A 48 -59.94 0.93 -15.60
CA GLU A 48 -59.29 2.25 -15.67
C GLU A 48 -58.18 2.40 -14.61
N LEU A 49 -58.42 1.92 -13.39
CA LEU A 49 -57.43 1.97 -12.32
C LEU A 49 -56.25 1.04 -12.61
N LYS A 50 -56.49 -0.14 -13.21
CA LYS A 50 -55.40 -1.04 -13.63
C LYS A 50 -54.51 -0.40 -14.68
N VAL A 51 -55.09 0.22 -15.71
CA VAL A 51 -54.32 0.92 -16.76
C VAL A 51 -53.49 2.06 -16.16
N PHE A 52 -54.08 2.84 -15.24
CA PHE A 52 -53.36 3.90 -14.54
C PHE A 52 -52.19 3.37 -13.71
N LEU A 53 -52.39 2.29 -12.93
CA LEU A 53 -51.34 1.68 -12.12
C LEU A 53 -50.24 1.03 -12.97
N GLN A 54 -50.59 0.41 -14.10
CA GLN A 54 -49.62 -0.13 -15.07
C GLN A 54 -48.76 0.97 -15.69
N ALA A 55 -49.34 2.11 -16.06
CA ALA A 55 -48.59 3.25 -16.56
C ALA A 55 -47.62 3.80 -15.51
N GLY A 56 -48.08 3.95 -14.26
CA GLY A 56 -47.25 4.42 -13.14
C GLY A 56 -46.11 3.47 -12.77
N THR A 57 -46.38 2.16 -12.71
CA THR A 57 -45.36 1.13 -12.44
C THR A 57 -44.31 1.06 -13.54
N LYS A 58 -44.72 1.22 -14.81
CA LYS A 58 -43.80 1.32 -15.95
C LYS A 58 -42.88 2.55 -15.81
N GLU A 59 -43.43 3.73 -15.53
CA GLU A 59 -42.64 4.95 -15.36
C GLU A 59 -41.66 4.82 -14.19
N LEU A 60 -42.10 4.24 -13.06
CA LEU A 60 -41.23 3.97 -11.91
C LEU A 60 -40.11 2.99 -12.25
N THR A 61 -40.41 1.93 -13.00
CA THR A 61 -39.41 0.95 -13.43
C THR A 61 -38.36 1.58 -14.34
N GLU A 62 -38.76 2.39 -15.31
CA GLU A 62 -37.81 3.11 -16.19
C GLU A 62 -36.89 4.05 -15.39
N LYS A 63 -37.43 4.79 -14.42
CA LYS A 63 -36.62 5.63 -13.51
C LYS A 63 -35.65 4.78 -12.69
N LEU A 64 -36.09 3.63 -12.22
CA LEU A 64 -35.29 2.72 -11.41
C LEU A 64 -34.11 2.13 -12.20
N ASP A 65 -34.32 1.78 -13.47
CA ASP A 65 -33.26 1.29 -14.36
C ASP A 65 -32.18 2.35 -14.61
N LEU A 66 -32.57 3.63 -14.71
CA LEU A 66 -31.61 4.74 -14.77
C LEU A 66 -30.76 4.82 -13.48
N PHE A 67 -31.38 4.64 -12.30
CA PHE A 67 -30.63 4.62 -11.04
C PHE A 67 -29.70 3.40 -10.94
N ILE A 68 -30.13 2.22 -11.37
CA ILE A 68 -29.27 1.02 -11.42
C ILE A 68 -28.05 1.28 -12.30
N SER A 69 -28.24 1.84 -13.49
CA SER A 69 -27.14 2.18 -14.39
C SER A 69 -26.16 3.17 -13.74
N ARG A 70 -26.66 4.18 -13.01
CA ARG A 70 -25.82 5.13 -12.27
C ARG A 70 -25.05 4.48 -11.13
N VAL A 71 -25.70 3.61 -10.34
CA VAL A 71 -25.07 2.84 -9.25
C VAL A 71 -24.01 1.87 -9.79
N ALA A 72 -24.24 1.27 -10.96
CA ALA A 72 -23.24 0.43 -11.62
C ALA A 72 -22.01 1.25 -12.04
N LYS A 73 -22.22 2.42 -12.67
CA LYS A 73 -21.14 3.34 -13.06
C LYS A 73 -20.32 3.82 -11.85
N SER A 74 -20.96 4.18 -10.75
CA SER A 74 -20.26 4.57 -9.51
C SER A 74 -19.48 3.40 -8.92
N SER A 75 -20.00 2.17 -9.00
CA SER A 75 -19.29 0.96 -8.61
C SER A 75 -17.97 0.79 -9.36
N THR A 76 -18.00 0.92 -10.69
CA THR A 76 -16.80 0.81 -11.52
C THR A 76 -15.79 1.92 -11.20
N ALA A 77 -16.27 3.14 -10.95
CA ALA A 77 -15.42 4.25 -10.54
C ALA A 77 -14.73 3.98 -9.19
N LEU A 78 -15.44 3.40 -8.21
CA LEU A 78 -14.89 3.05 -6.90
C LEU A 78 -13.81 1.97 -6.99
N VAL A 79 -13.98 0.96 -7.85
CA VAL A 79 -12.94 -0.04 -8.11
C VAL A 79 -11.65 0.62 -8.63
N LYS A 80 -11.77 1.56 -9.58
CA LYS A 80 -10.62 2.30 -10.10
C LYS A 80 -9.97 3.17 -9.02
N LEU A 81 -10.77 3.86 -8.21
CA LEU A 81 -10.28 4.69 -7.12
C LEU A 81 -9.52 3.85 -6.07
N ARG A 82 -10.04 2.68 -5.69
CA ARG A 82 -9.34 1.72 -4.80
C ARG A 82 -7.97 1.34 -5.35
N ALA A 83 -7.90 0.98 -6.62
CA ALA A 83 -6.64 0.61 -7.26
C ALA A 83 -5.64 1.78 -7.25
N ALA A 84 -6.09 2.98 -7.63
CA ALA A 84 -5.26 4.18 -7.61
C ALA A 84 -4.75 4.54 -6.20
N THR A 85 -5.61 4.44 -5.18
CA THR A 85 -5.23 4.66 -3.78
C THR A 85 -4.19 3.66 -3.32
N LYS A 86 -4.33 2.36 -3.65
CA LYS A 86 -3.32 1.34 -3.31
C LYS A 86 -1.96 1.62 -3.98
N ILE A 87 -1.95 2.02 -5.24
CA ILE A 87 -0.72 2.38 -5.96
C ILE A 87 -0.03 3.56 -5.28
N LYS A 88 -0.79 4.60 -4.95
CA LYS A 88 -0.24 5.79 -4.30
C LYS A 88 0.27 5.49 -2.88
N ASP A 89 -0.47 4.71 -2.09
CA ASP A 89 -0.07 4.32 -0.74
C ASP A 89 1.24 3.52 -0.78
N ARG A 90 1.36 2.57 -1.71
CA ARG A 90 2.60 1.83 -1.93
C ARG A 90 3.76 2.74 -2.33
N ALA A 91 3.52 3.72 -3.20
CA ALA A 91 4.56 4.68 -3.59
C ALA A 91 5.04 5.52 -2.39
N GLU A 92 4.13 5.99 -1.54
CA GLU A 92 4.47 6.70 -0.30
C GLU A 92 5.24 5.81 0.68
N LEU A 93 4.83 4.54 0.84
CA LEU A 93 5.53 3.57 1.68
C LEU A 93 6.95 3.25 1.17
N LEU A 94 7.17 3.26 -0.14
CA LEU A 94 8.51 3.08 -0.72
C LEU A 94 9.43 4.26 -0.41
N THR A 95 8.92 5.50 -0.54
CA THR A 95 9.65 6.71 -0.16
C THR A 95 9.95 6.71 1.33
N LEU A 96 8.95 6.40 2.16
CA LEU A 96 9.10 6.32 3.61
C LEU A 96 10.11 5.24 4.01
N GLY A 97 10.08 4.09 3.33
CA GLY A 97 11.08 3.04 3.52
C GLY A 97 12.49 3.52 3.16
N ALA A 98 12.66 4.34 2.13
CA ALA A 98 13.98 4.91 1.81
C ALA A 98 14.47 5.84 2.93
N ASP A 99 13.58 6.65 3.50
CA ASP A 99 13.89 7.54 4.62
C ASP A 99 14.26 6.74 5.89
N VAL A 100 13.50 5.69 6.23
CA VAL A 100 13.82 4.77 7.33
C VAL A 100 15.20 4.15 7.14
N ARG A 101 15.48 3.59 5.96
CA ARG A 101 16.79 2.98 5.66
C ARG A 101 17.94 3.98 5.77
N SER A 102 17.73 5.20 5.27
CA SER A 102 18.71 6.29 5.37
C SER A 102 19.02 6.62 6.84
N ALA A 103 17.98 6.81 7.67
CA ALA A 103 18.14 7.09 9.09
C ALA A 103 18.88 5.95 9.82
N LEU A 104 18.50 4.70 9.56
CA LEU A 104 19.14 3.51 10.15
C LEU A 104 20.62 3.41 9.78
N ARG A 105 20.98 3.61 8.51
CA ARG A 105 22.37 3.53 8.05
C ARG A 105 23.24 4.59 8.68
N LYS A 106 22.78 5.85 8.70
CA LYS A 106 23.50 6.95 9.34
C LYS A 106 23.71 6.70 10.83
N HIS A 107 22.69 6.18 11.51
CA HIS A 107 22.79 5.81 12.92
C HIS A 107 23.80 4.66 13.14
N SER A 108 23.75 3.63 12.30
CA SER A 108 24.69 2.49 12.31
C SER A 108 26.14 2.94 12.13
N GLN A 109 26.39 3.80 11.12
CA GLN A 109 27.71 4.38 10.83
C GLN A 109 28.22 5.21 12.00
N LYS A 110 27.37 6.05 12.59
CA LYS A 110 27.74 6.87 13.75
C LYS A 110 28.14 6.01 14.96
N LEU A 111 27.44 4.90 15.18
CA LEU A 111 27.75 3.98 16.28
C LEU A 111 28.92 3.05 15.97
N GLY A 112 29.39 2.98 14.72
CA GLY A 112 30.39 1.99 14.29
C GLY A 112 29.92 0.55 14.48
N LYS A 113 28.61 0.32 14.50
CA LYS A 113 28.00 -1.00 14.70
C LYS A 113 27.49 -1.54 13.37
N LYS A 114 27.57 -2.86 13.22
CA LYS A 114 26.96 -3.57 12.08
C LYS A 114 25.46 -3.80 12.32
N GLY A 115 24.72 -4.09 11.24
CA GLY A 115 23.28 -4.36 11.31
C GLY A 115 22.88 -5.41 12.34
N GLU A 116 23.67 -6.50 12.44
CA GLU A 116 23.41 -7.59 13.41
C GLU A 116 23.57 -7.17 14.87
N GLU A 117 24.38 -6.15 15.14
CA GLU A 117 24.63 -5.58 16.46
C GLU A 117 23.63 -4.48 16.81
N LEU A 118 23.02 -3.85 15.79
CA LEU A 118 21.91 -2.91 15.97
C LEU A 118 20.65 -3.61 16.44
N PHE A 119 20.38 -4.82 15.92
CA PHE A 119 19.13 -5.53 16.16
C PHE A 119 19.38 -6.87 16.86
N THR A 120 19.10 -6.94 18.15
CA THR A 120 19.29 -8.14 18.98
C THR A 120 18.10 -9.09 18.95
N GLY A 121 16.97 -8.70 18.36
CA GLY A 121 15.77 -9.53 18.26
C GLY A 121 14.66 -8.81 17.50
N ASP A 122 13.44 -9.35 17.63
CA ASP A 122 12.27 -8.80 16.99
C ASP A 122 11.80 -7.52 17.69
N LEU A 123 11.35 -6.54 16.92
CA LEU A 123 10.89 -5.25 17.45
C LEU A 123 9.36 -5.15 17.41
N SER A 124 8.76 -4.69 18.50
CA SER A 124 7.37 -4.22 18.51
C SER A 124 7.25 -2.86 17.81
N GLU A 125 6.02 -2.43 17.52
CA GLU A 125 5.79 -1.11 16.91
C GLU A 125 6.35 0.01 17.77
N ALA A 126 6.11 -0.06 19.09
CA ALA A 126 6.57 0.95 20.04
C ALA A 126 8.10 1.01 20.09
N ASP A 127 8.77 -0.14 20.11
CA ASP A 127 10.24 -0.21 20.14
C ASP A 127 10.84 0.29 18.84
N PHE A 128 10.25 -0.06 17.69
CA PHE A 128 10.68 0.42 16.39
C PHE A 128 10.55 1.95 16.27
N VAL A 129 9.40 2.51 16.66
CA VAL A 129 9.18 3.96 16.64
C VAL A 129 10.15 4.67 17.60
N ALA A 130 10.36 4.12 18.80
CA ALA A 130 11.30 4.68 19.77
C ALA A 130 12.73 4.65 19.23
N PHE A 131 13.14 3.54 18.60
CA PHE A 131 14.47 3.37 18.01
C PHE A 131 14.72 4.34 16.84
N ILE A 132 13.79 4.48 15.90
CA ILE A 132 13.90 5.52 14.85
C ILE A 132 13.87 6.92 15.49
N GLY A 133 13.20 7.06 16.63
CA GLY A 133 13.21 8.25 17.48
C GLY A 133 14.61 8.74 17.86
N THR A 134 15.54 7.82 18.16
CA THR A 134 16.92 8.11 18.59
C THR A 134 17.88 8.36 17.43
N CYS A 135 17.45 8.14 16.18
CA CYS A 135 18.26 8.45 15.00
C CYS A 135 18.34 9.98 14.81
N GLU A 136 19.56 10.52 14.85
CA GLU A 136 19.80 11.97 14.84
C GLU A 136 19.47 12.63 13.50
N GLU A 137 19.77 11.96 12.39
CA GLU A 137 19.58 12.47 11.03
C GLU A 137 18.38 11.83 10.33
N LYS A 138 17.21 11.92 10.95
CA LYS A 138 15.95 11.38 10.39
C LYS A 138 15.21 12.45 9.56
N ALA A 139 14.61 12.03 8.45
CA ALA A 139 13.78 12.90 7.63
C ALA A 139 12.52 13.37 8.38
N GLU A 140 12.02 14.57 8.07
CA GLU A 140 10.79 15.13 8.65
C GLU A 140 9.54 14.28 8.35
N SER A 141 9.59 13.48 7.27
CA SER A 141 8.56 12.50 6.90
C SER A 141 8.38 11.38 7.93
N LEU A 142 9.38 11.13 8.78
CA LEU A 142 9.38 10.04 9.78
C LEU A 142 8.61 10.42 11.06
N THR A 143 7.35 10.83 10.89
CA THR A 143 6.42 11.06 12.00
C THR A 143 5.99 9.74 12.64
N LYS A 144 5.45 9.79 13.87
CA LYS A 144 4.97 8.59 14.59
C LYS A 144 3.93 7.83 13.78
N GLU A 145 3.00 8.53 13.15
CA GLU A 145 1.92 7.95 12.36
C GLU A 145 2.45 7.27 11.09
N ASN A 146 3.43 7.90 10.43
CA ASN A 146 4.07 7.31 9.26
C ASN A 146 4.88 6.07 9.63
N LEU A 147 5.64 6.11 10.73
CA LEU A 147 6.40 4.96 11.22
C LEU A 147 5.49 3.80 11.63
N ALA A 148 4.36 4.07 12.29
CA ALA A 148 3.35 3.06 12.59
C ALA A 148 2.77 2.43 11.32
N ARG A 149 2.44 3.26 10.31
CA ARG A 149 1.96 2.76 9.00
C ARG A 149 3.01 1.91 8.30
N TYR A 150 4.28 2.33 8.33
CA TYR A 150 5.39 1.57 7.76
C TYR A 150 5.59 0.23 8.48
N PHE A 151 5.52 0.26 9.82
CA PHE A 151 5.63 -0.93 10.65
C PHE A 151 4.52 -1.93 10.31
N ALA A 152 3.26 -1.50 10.27
CA ALA A 152 2.12 -2.37 9.98
C ALA A 152 2.22 -3.08 8.61
N GLU A 153 2.83 -2.46 7.60
CA GLU A 153 3.03 -3.07 6.27
C GLU A 153 4.16 -4.12 6.27
N ASN A 154 5.18 -3.96 7.11
CA ASN A 154 6.38 -4.82 7.10
C ASN A 154 6.41 -5.84 8.25
N ALA A 155 5.56 -5.66 9.26
CA ALA A 155 5.44 -6.58 10.38
C ALA A 155 4.88 -7.92 9.93
N ASP A 156 5.34 -8.98 10.57
CA ASP A 156 4.78 -10.31 10.37
C ASP A 156 3.33 -10.35 10.86
N ALA A 157 2.44 -10.93 10.06
CA ALA A 157 1.00 -10.86 10.29
C ALA A 157 0.56 -11.61 11.55
N GLU A 158 1.28 -12.66 11.95
CA GLU A 158 0.94 -13.49 13.11
C GLU A 158 1.50 -12.89 14.41
N THR A 159 2.76 -12.47 14.37
CA THR A 159 3.46 -11.98 15.57
C THR A 159 3.28 -10.48 15.82
N GLN A 160 2.86 -9.72 14.79
CA GLN A 160 2.76 -8.26 14.82
C GLN A 160 4.10 -7.61 15.21
N LYS A 161 5.22 -8.22 14.81
CA LYS A 161 6.58 -7.76 15.07
C LYS A 161 7.39 -7.69 13.79
N LEU A 162 8.41 -6.84 13.80
CA LEU A 162 9.46 -6.85 12.77
C LEU A 162 10.51 -7.86 13.19
N SER A 163 10.67 -8.92 12.39
CA SER A 163 11.72 -9.90 12.63
C SER A 163 13.10 -9.28 12.48
N LYS A 164 14.11 -9.84 13.18
CA LYS A 164 15.51 -9.44 12.99
C LYS A 164 15.92 -9.46 11.51
N ASP A 165 15.53 -10.49 10.76
CA ASP A 165 15.83 -10.60 9.33
C ASP A 165 15.19 -9.47 8.50
N THR A 166 13.94 -9.10 8.79
CA THR A 166 13.27 -7.96 8.16
C THR A 166 14.06 -6.67 8.41
N LEU A 167 14.52 -6.44 9.64
CA LEU A 167 15.31 -5.26 10.02
C LEU A 167 16.69 -5.25 9.34
N LEU A 168 17.36 -6.40 9.24
CA LEU A 168 18.62 -6.53 8.52
C LEU A 168 18.47 -6.18 7.04
N ARG A 169 17.39 -6.65 6.40
CA ARG A 169 17.08 -6.29 5.01
C ARG A 169 16.86 -4.78 4.80
N LEU A 170 16.50 -4.03 5.85
CA LEU A 170 16.40 -2.56 5.76
C LEU A 170 17.77 -1.89 5.72
N VAL A 171 18.74 -2.37 6.49
CA VAL A 171 20.09 -1.75 6.51
C VAL A 171 20.91 -2.15 5.28
N MET A 172 20.70 -3.36 4.74
CA MET A 172 21.40 -3.84 3.54
C MET A 172 21.24 -2.92 2.32
N VAL A 173 22.32 -2.76 1.57
CA VAL A 173 22.35 -2.09 0.26
C VAL A 173 22.45 -3.14 -0.83
N TYR A 174 21.56 -3.07 -1.81
CA TYR A 174 21.60 -3.94 -2.98
C TYR A 174 22.17 -3.16 -4.17
N TYR A 175 23.21 -3.72 -4.78
CA TYR A 175 23.88 -3.18 -5.96
C TYR A 175 23.58 -4.07 -7.17
N LYS A 176 23.13 -3.46 -8.28
CA LYS A 176 23.03 -4.15 -9.56
C LYS A 176 24.36 -4.04 -10.29
N VAL A 177 24.91 -5.19 -10.67
CA VAL A 177 26.22 -5.27 -11.33
C VAL A 177 26.05 -4.87 -12.80
N THR A 178 26.70 -3.77 -13.20
CA THR A 178 26.63 -3.22 -14.56
C THR A 178 27.83 -3.61 -15.43
N ALA A 179 28.95 -3.98 -14.80
CA ALA A 179 30.16 -4.45 -15.43
C ALA A 179 30.65 -5.71 -14.70
N GLN A 180 31.20 -6.67 -15.46
CA GLN A 180 31.73 -7.89 -14.88
C GLN A 180 32.94 -7.57 -14.01
N THR A 181 32.89 -7.97 -12.74
CA THR A 181 33.95 -7.70 -11.75
C THR A 181 34.32 -8.98 -11.01
N ALA A 182 35.60 -9.14 -10.70
CA ALA A 182 36.08 -10.23 -9.85
C ALA A 182 35.99 -9.82 -8.37
N ILE A 183 35.30 -10.62 -7.54
CA ILE A 183 35.41 -10.52 -6.08
C ILE A 183 36.75 -11.10 -5.68
N THR A 184 37.56 -10.34 -4.97
CA THR A 184 38.83 -10.79 -4.42
C THR A 184 38.74 -10.94 -2.91
N SER A 185 39.53 -11.85 -2.35
CA SER A 185 39.57 -12.10 -0.90
C SER A 185 40.20 -10.95 -0.11
N THR A 186 41.07 -10.18 -0.76
CA THR A 186 41.80 -9.06 -0.16
C THR A 186 41.79 -7.87 -1.12
N LEU A 187 41.96 -6.67 -0.57
CA LEU A 187 41.98 -5.41 -1.31
C LEU A 187 43.30 -5.20 -2.09
N SER A 188 44.38 -5.88 -1.69
CA SER A 188 45.71 -5.74 -2.28
C SER A 188 45.81 -6.51 -3.61
N ILE A 189 46.08 -5.80 -4.72
CA ILE A 189 46.20 -6.39 -6.06
C ILE A 189 47.26 -7.51 -6.12
N LYS A 190 48.32 -7.42 -5.32
CA LYS A 190 49.43 -8.40 -5.33
C LYS A 190 49.09 -9.72 -4.61
N GLU A 191 48.16 -9.68 -3.66
CA GLU A 191 47.81 -10.83 -2.80
C GLU A 191 46.37 -11.29 -3.01
N ALA A 192 45.62 -10.61 -3.88
CA ALA A 192 44.22 -10.86 -4.17
C ALA A 192 44.05 -12.21 -4.88
N THR A 193 43.46 -13.17 -4.19
CA THR A 193 42.91 -14.37 -4.83
C THR A 193 41.49 -14.06 -5.29
N THR A 194 41.18 -14.32 -6.56
CA THR A 194 39.81 -14.19 -7.06
C THR A 194 38.93 -15.27 -6.44
N VAL A 195 37.94 -14.86 -5.65
CA VAL A 195 36.94 -15.75 -5.04
C VAL A 195 35.94 -16.20 -6.09
N ARG A 196 35.36 -15.24 -6.83
CA ARG A 196 34.49 -15.51 -7.98
C ARG A 196 34.36 -14.28 -8.87
N LYS A 197 33.86 -14.46 -10.10
CA LYS A 197 33.41 -13.37 -10.96
C LYS A 197 31.92 -13.13 -10.75
N ILE A 198 31.54 -11.87 -10.60
CA ILE A 198 30.14 -11.43 -10.58
C ILE A 198 29.73 -11.09 -12.00
N GLU A 199 28.58 -11.59 -12.44
CA GLU A 199 28.10 -11.39 -13.80
C GLU A 199 27.27 -10.10 -13.94
N ILE A 200 27.23 -9.54 -15.15
CA ILE A 200 26.40 -8.38 -15.45
C ILE A 200 24.94 -8.76 -15.24
N GLY A 201 24.22 -7.95 -14.46
CA GLY A 201 22.81 -8.18 -14.10
C GLY A 201 22.63 -8.90 -12.77
N GLU A 202 23.68 -9.43 -12.16
CA GLU A 202 23.62 -9.99 -10.82
C GLU A 202 23.32 -8.90 -9.77
N VAL A 203 22.68 -9.29 -8.67
CA VAL A 203 22.40 -8.40 -7.52
C VAL A 203 23.30 -8.81 -6.37
N TRP A 204 24.15 -7.88 -5.95
CA TRP A 204 25.01 -8.04 -4.78
C TRP A 204 24.41 -7.30 -3.59
N ALA A 205 24.49 -7.88 -2.40
CA ALA A 205 24.04 -7.23 -1.17
C ALA A 205 25.24 -6.96 -0.27
N SER A 206 25.33 -5.74 0.26
CA SER A 206 26.39 -5.29 1.15
C SER A 206 25.78 -4.62 2.36
N ASP A 207 26.37 -4.85 3.52
CA ASP A 207 26.04 -4.09 4.74
C ASP A 207 26.74 -2.73 4.75
N ASP A 208 27.82 -2.60 3.99
CA ASP A 208 28.63 -1.39 3.89
C ASP A 208 28.18 -0.50 2.73
N VAL A 209 28.28 0.82 2.94
CA VAL A 209 28.08 1.81 1.89
C VAL A 209 29.35 1.89 1.07
N ALA A 210 29.19 1.82 -0.26
CA ALA A 210 30.32 1.94 -1.16
C ALA A 210 31.12 3.24 -0.91
N GLU A 211 32.43 3.10 -0.75
CA GLU A 211 33.36 4.19 -0.50
C GLU A 211 34.09 4.54 -1.79
N ARG A 212 34.23 5.84 -2.07
CA ARG A 212 35.04 6.27 -3.21
C ARG A 212 36.52 6.22 -2.81
N ASP A 213 37.29 5.40 -3.53
CA ASP A 213 38.75 5.46 -3.47
C ASP A 213 39.23 6.57 -4.42
N ASP A 214 39.56 7.73 -3.87
CA ASP A 214 40.04 8.89 -4.62
C ASP A 214 41.36 8.62 -5.36
N ALA A 215 42.22 7.73 -4.85
CA ALA A 215 43.49 7.42 -5.49
C ALA A 215 43.31 6.60 -6.78
N ALA A 216 42.25 5.80 -6.83
CA ALA A 216 41.93 4.95 -7.97
C ALA A 216 40.75 5.47 -8.81
N GLU A 217 40.15 6.59 -8.42
CA GLU A 217 38.94 7.17 -9.01
C GLU A 217 37.78 6.16 -9.19
N VAL A 218 37.66 5.17 -8.29
CA VAL A 218 36.63 4.14 -8.33
C VAL A 218 35.83 4.09 -7.02
N THR A 219 34.51 3.89 -7.15
CA THR A 219 33.64 3.55 -6.02
C THR A 219 33.76 2.07 -5.73
N ARG A 220 34.19 1.72 -4.51
CA ARG A 220 34.42 0.35 -4.04
C ARG A 220 33.36 -0.05 -3.03
#